data_AF-A0A0F9ELE3-F1
#
_entry.id   AF-A0A0F9ELE3-F1
#
_cell.length_a   1.000
_cell.length_b   1.000
_cell.length_c   1.000
_cell.angle_alpha   90.00
_cell.angle_beta   90.00
_cell.angle_gamma   90.00
#
_symmetry.space_group_name_H-M   'P 1'
#
loop_
_entity.id
_entity.type
_entity.pdbx_description
1 polymer ?
#
loop_
_entity_poly.entity_id
_entity_poly.type
_entity_poly.pdbx_seq_one_letter_code
_entity_poly.pdbx_strand_id
1 'polypeptide(L)'
;MPIIAIPSELRRNFLANRTEFIRNLACWPMTSLHPFYRKLSSLYAAIDADRENSWDFVHKRFPVGWRCSNPGVFRYLHFDLAETGDRVGFAMCNAPFHVVRDVAIGESVDEMRVPFIFFDFLGIIEVSKTDELDFQLIPELVFELRRRGFVIDLVTFDRFQSSYIIQILEREGMHVGKLSIDRTAYKLVIEKQLTSKGETKGWKIRRVSTERQYSDAHQALKASIYEERCSVPAWQDWVTRHPGDPQHPFIAEALGAEMGAASTVDHSPFSKIDLLSGMAGAAYNCQNNAPDMGDRPRDWQTNAPMNPQSIHEERLANLAAIQSALRNVSSIDQFQAIMGSARFSEWGDVDTFELERSEDNPFAELGI
;
A
#
# COMPACT_ATOMS: atom_id res chain seq x y z
N MET A 1 6.38 -5.44 20.90
CA MET A 1 7.55 -4.59 20.59
C MET A 1 8.70 -5.02 21.49
N PRO A 2 9.90 -5.30 20.96
CA PRO A 2 11.04 -5.63 21.79
C PRO A 2 11.46 -4.40 22.62
N ILE A 3 11.69 -4.61 23.92
CA ILE A 3 12.23 -3.57 24.81
C ILE A 3 13.75 -3.68 24.74
N ILE A 4 14.41 -2.66 24.20
CA ILE A 4 15.87 -2.59 24.15
C ILE A 4 16.36 -1.79 25.35
N ALA A 5 17.05 -2.45 26.28
CA ALA A 5 17.74 -1.78 27.38
C ALA A 5 18.97 -1.04 26.85
N ILE A 6 19.04 0.27 27.08
CA ILE A 6 20.13 1.12 26.58
C ILE A 6 21.04 1.47 27.76
N PRO A 7 22.34 1.11 27.71
CA PRO A 7 23.31 1.52 28.73
C PRO A 7 23.34 3.05 28.90
N SER A 8 23.48 3.52 30.14
CA SER A 8 23.47 4.95 30.48
C SER A 8 24.46 5.77 29.67
N GLU A 9 25.61 5.17 29.34
CA GLU A 9 26.74 5.76 28.62
C GLU A 9 26.39 6.02 27.16
N LEU A 10 25.50 5.21 26.59
CA LEU A 10 25.06 5.25 25.21
C LEU A 10 23.76 6.04 25.00
N ARG A 11 23.14 6.50 26.09
CA ARG A 11 21.89 7.28 26.06
C ARG A 11 21.99 8.53 25.18
N ARG A 12 23.14 9.19 25.16
CA ARG A 12 23.35 10.40 24.34
C ARG A 12 23.37 10.08 22.85
N ASN A 13 24.01 8.98 22.45
CA ASN A 13 24.03 8.49 21.08
C ASN A 13 22.62 8.07 20.61
N PHE A 14 21.87 7.37 21.47
CA PHE A 14 20.49 7.01 21.18
C PHE A 14 19.58 8.23 21.00
N LEU A 15 19.65 9.21 21.89
CA LEU A 15 18.80 10.41 21.80
C LEU A 15 19.16 11.29 20.60
N ALA A 16 20.43 11.32 20.20
CA ALA A 16 20.90 12.08 19.05
C ALA A 16 20.42 11.47 17.71
N ASN A 17 20.55 10.15 17.55
CA ASN A 17 20.13 9.45 16.34
C ASN A 17 19.73 8.00 16.65
N ARG A 18 18.45 7.79 16.94
CA ARG A 18 17.91 6.48 17.37
C ARG A 18 18.11 5.39 16.32
N THR A 19 17.91 5.71 15.05
CA THR A 19 18.01 4.77 13.92
C THR A 19 19.45 4.30 13.74
N GLU A 20 20.40 5.23 13.75
CA GLU A 20 21.82 4.89 13.65
C GLU A 20 22.31 4.12 14.88
N PHE A 21 21.82 4.47 16.07
CA PHE A 21 22.12 3.76 17.30
C PHE A 21 21.69 2.29 17.25
N ILE A 22 20.43 2.03 16.90
CA ILE A 22 19.87 0.67 16.82
C ILE A 22 20.69 -0.18 15.85
N ARG A 23 21.10 0.37 14.71
CA ARG A 23 21.86 -0.34 13.68
C ARG A 23 23.33 -0.53 14.03
N ASN A 24 24.03 0.55 14.38
CA ASN A 24 25.50 0.54 14.47
C ASN A 24 26.00 0.15 15.87
N LEU A 25 25.25 0.47 16.92
CA LEU A 25 25.65 0.24 18.31
C LEU A 25 24.88 -0.91 18.93
N ALA A 26 23.58 -1.03 18.64
CA ALA A 26 22.78 -2.16 19.10
C ALA A 26 22.85 -3.37 18.14
N CYS A 27 23.50 -3.22 16.97
CA CYS A 27 23.65 -4.25 15.94
C CYS A 27 22.33 -4.92 15.53
N TRP A 28 21.21 -4.21 15.68
CA TRP A 28 19.91 -4.76 15.35
C TRP A 28 19.68 -4.64 13.84
N PRO A 29 19.32 -5.73 13.15
CA PRO A 29 19.06 -5.69 11.72
C PRO A 29 17.85 -4.79 11.45
N MET A 30 18.08 -3.69 10.73
CA MET A 30 17.00 -2.86 10.21
C MET A 30 16.77 -3.22 8.75
N THR A 31 15.49 -3.31 8.37
CA THR A 31 15.08 -3.62 7.00
C THR A 31 15.49 -2.54 6.00
N SER A 32 15.68 -1.28 6.47
CA SER A 32 16.14 -0.19 5.61
C SER A 32 17.05 0.83 6.32
N LEU A 33 18.01 1.41 5.60
CA LEU A 33 18.96 2.40 6.14
C LEU A 33 18.39 3.82 6.16
N HIS A 34 17.69 4.21 5.09
CA HIS A 34 17.08 5.54 4.94
C HIS A 34 15.60 5.40 4.55
N PRO A 35 14.72 5.04 5.50
CA PRO A 35 13.34 4.68 5.20
C PRO A 35 12.60 5.83 4.55
N PHE A 36 12.00 5.55 3.40
CA PHE A 36 11.16 6.50 2.69
C PHE A 36 9.88 6.78 3.49
N TYR A 37 9.25 5.73 4.03
CA TYR A 37 8.14 5.82 4.96
C TYR A 37 8.61 5.76 6.42
N ARG A 38 8.30 6.81 7.18
CA ARG A 38 8.66 7.01 8.59
C ARG A 38 7.46 6.92 9.54
N LYS A 39 6.25 7.23 9.05
CA LYS A 39 5.01 7.16 9.85
C LYS A 39 4.30 5.83 9.59
N LEU A 40 4.71 4.78 10.32
CA LEU A 40 4.11 3.45 10.16
C LEU A 40 2.63 3.44 10.52
N SER A 41 2.21 4.20 11.53
CA SER A 41 0.81 4.31 11.92
C SER A 41 -0.08 4.77 10.74
N SER A 42 0.39 5.72 9.93
CA SER A 42 -0.32 6.17 8.74
C SER A 42 -0.39 5.10 7.65
N LEU A 43 0.65 4.28 7.48
CA LEU A 43 0.62 3.16 6.54
C LEU A 43 -0.46 2.14 6.94
N TYR A 44 -0.47 1.72 8.20
CA TYR A 44 -1.46 0.76 8.69
C TYR A 44 -2.88 1.34 8.71
N ALA A 45 -3.03 2.64 9.04
CA ALA A 45 -4.33 3.31 9.03
C ALA A 45 -4.92 3.49 7.62
N ALA A 46 -4.07 3.45 6.58
CA ALA A 46 -4.54 3.46 5.19
C ALA A 46 -5.16 2.11 4.77
N ILE A 47 -4.91 1.02 5.50
CA ILE A 47 -5.53 -0.29 5.21
C ILE A 47 -6.97 -0.28 5.69
N ASP A 48 -7.87 -0.53 4.76
CA ASP A 48 -9.30 -0.69 4.93
C ASP A 48 -9.62 -2.16 5.19
N ALA A 49 -9.72 -2.53 6.48
CA ALA A 49 -9.95 -3.90 6.93
C ALA A 49 -11.30 -4.47 6.48
N ASP A 50 -12.28 -3.61 6.16
CA ASP A 50 -13.61 -4.04 5.72
C ASP A 50 -13.64 -4.38 4.23
N ARG A 51 -12.54 -4.16 3.51
CA ARG A 51 -12.48 -4.24 2.06
C ARG A 51 -11.37 -5.17 1.60
N GLU A 52 -11.76 -6.38 1.23
CA GLU A 52 -10.82 -7.37 0.72
C GLU A 52 -10.36 -7.04 -0.71
N ASN A 53 -9.07 -7.22 -0.95
CA ASN A 53 -8.46 -7.06 -2.24
C ASN A 53 -8.97 -8.13 -3.19
N SER A 54 -9.57 -7.68 -4.30
CA SER A 54 -10.24 -8.58 -5.23
C SER A 54 -9.29 -9.25 -6.22
N TRP A 55 -7.97 -9.05 -6.12
CA TRP A 55 -6.99 -9.71 -6.98
C TRP A 55 -6.57 -11.07 -6.41
N ASP A 56 -6.84 -12.15 -7.15
CA ASP A 56 -6.34 -13.48 -6.83
C ASP A 56 -4.92 -13.65 -7.39
N PHE A 57 -3.93 -13.48 -6.53
CA PHE A 57 -2.53 -13.51 -6.93
C PHE A 57 -2.09 -14.87 -7.49
N VAL A 58 -2.64 -15.98 -6.99
CA VAL A 58 -2.25 -17.34 -7.40
C VAL A 58 -2.75 -17.62 -8.81
N HIS A 59 -4.02 -17.29 -9.08
CA HIS A 59 -4.66 -17.58 -10.35
C HIS A 59 -4.61 -16.41 -11.34
N LYS A 60 -3.98 -15.30 -10.97
CA LYS A 60 -3.77 -14.10 -11.80
C LYS A 60 -5.07 -13.59 -12.43
N ARG A 61 -6.14 -13.53 -11.63
CA ARG A 61 -7.49 -13.19 -12.10
C ARG A 61 -8.32 -12.49 -11.03
N PHE A 62 -9.44 -11.91 -11.44
CA PHE A 62 -10.45 -11.41 -10.51
C PHE A 62 -11.55 -12.46 -10.26
N PRO A 63 -12.12 -12.56 -9.03
CA PRO A 63 -13.21 -13.45 -8.69
C PRO A 63 -14.38 -13.37 -9.66
N VAL A 64 -15.02 -14.50 -9.91
CA VAL A 64 -16.25 -14.55 -10.71
C VAL A 64 -17.32 -13.72 -9.99
N GLY A 65 -18.00 -12.84 -10.74
CA GLY A 65 -19.05 -11.97 -10.18
C GLY A 65 -18.57 -10.65 -9.59
N TRP A 66 -17.25 -10.44 -9.39
CA TRP A 66 -16.76 -9.13 -8.99
C TRP A 66 -17.04 -8.06 -10.06
N ARG A 67 -17.65 -6.94 -9.67
CA ARG A 67 -18.11 -5.86 -10.56
C ARG A 67 -17.85 -4.51 -9.91
N CYS A 68 -17.81 -3.49 -10.75
CA CYS A 68 -17.71 -2.11 -10.31
C CYS A 68 -18.95 -1.72 -9.47
N SER A 69 -18.74 -1.31 -8.22
CA SER A 69 -19.80 -0.85 -7.32
C SER A 69 -20.24 0.60 -7.61
N ASN A 70 -19.36 1.40 -8.20
CA ASN A 70 -19.55 2.83 -8.50
C ASN A 70 -19.08 3.14 -9.94
N PRO A 71 -19.90 2.82 -10.96
CA PRO A 71 -19.54 3.02 -12.36
C PRO A 71 -19.44 4.49 -12.77
N GLY A 72 -19.93 5.43 -11.96
CA GLY A 72 -19.84 6.87 -12.25
C GLY A 72 -18.48 7.50 -11.95
N VAL A 73 -17.50 6.75 -11.42
CA VAL A 73 -16.21 7.29 -10.98
C VAL A 73 -15.09 6.84 -11.92
N PHE A 74 -14.30 7.82 -12.39
CA PHE A 74 -13.12 7.59 -13.22
C PHE A 74 -11.99 6.90 -12.46
N ARG A 75 -11.29 6.01 -13.17
CA ARG A 75 -10.21 5.20 -12.62
C ARG A 75 -8.90 5.36 -13.35
N TYR A 76 -7.85 5.23 -12.56
CA TYR A 76 -6.47 5.38 -12.97
C TYR A 76 -5.75 4.08 -12.66
N LEU A 77 -5.21 3.45 -13.69
CA LEU A 77 -4.53 2.17 -13.61
C LEU A 77 -3.07 2.37 -13.99
N HIS A 78 -2.17 1.82 -13.20
CA HIS A 78 -0.74 1.83 -13.52
C HIS A 78 -0.15 0.43 -13.37
N PHE A 79 0.72 0.07 -14.31
CA PHE A 79 1.53 -1.15 -14.30
C PHE A 79 3.01 -0.78 -14.26
N ASP A 80 3.71 -1.22 -13.22
CA ASP A 80 5.16 -1.22 -13.16
C ASP A 80 5.68 -2.53 -13.75
N LEU A 81 6.26 -2.42 -14.95
CA LEU A 81 6.76 -3.56 -15.70
C LEU A 81 8.25 -3.73 -15.40
N ALA A 82 8.64 -4.86 -14.81
CA ALA A 82 10.04 -5.21 -14.65
C ALA A 82 10.70 -5.53 -15.99
N GLU A 83 11.93 -5.05 -16.21
CA GLU A 83 12.75 -5.33 -17.39
C GLU A 83 13.35 -6.75 -17.36
N THR A 84 13.58 -7.27 -16.15
CA THR A 84 14.02 -8.63 -15.87
C THR A 84 12.90 -9.37 -15.13
N GLY A 85 11.89 -9.81 -15.87
CA GLY A 85 11.09 -11.03 -15.69
C GLY A 85 10.69 -11.58 -14.31
N ASP A 86 10.79 -10.85 -13.20
CA ASP A 86 10.56 -11.42 -11.88
C ASP A 86 9.15 -11.12 -11.35
N ARG A 87 8.65 -9.89 -11.57
CA ARG A 87 7.38 -9.44 -11.00
C ARG A 87 6.83 -8.22 -11.73
N VAL A 88 5.50 -8.13 -11.81
CA VAL A 88 4.79 -6.92 -12.21
C VAL A 88 3.91 -6.48 -11.05
N GLY A 89 4.08 -5.24 -10.61
CA GLY A 89 3.19 -4.60 -9.67
C GLY A 89 2.22 -3.67 -10.37
N PHE A 90 0.96 -3.69 -9.98
CA PHE A 90 -0.05 -2.82 -10.58
C PHE A 90 -1.14 -2.49 -9.60
N ALA A 91 -1.80 -1.36 -9.80
CA ALA A 91 -2.87 -0.91 -8.95
C ALA A 91 -3.87 -0.07 -9.73
N MET A 92 -5.14 -0.15 -9.35
CA MET A 92 -6.19 0.74 -9.84
C MET A 92 -6.72 1.57 -8.69
N CYS A 93 -6.86 2.87 -8.88
CA CYS A 93 -7.50 3.73 -7.91
C CYS A 93 -8.46 4.72 -8.57
N ASN A 94 -9.28 5.35 -7.73
CA ASN A 94 -10.19 6.42 -8.07
C ASN A 94 -10.22 7.49 -6.97
N ALA A 95 -10.91 8.60 -7.24
CA ALA A 95 -11.20 9.64 -6.26
C ALA A 95 -12.71 9.79 -6.11
N PRO A 96 -13.33 9.15 -5.10
CA PRO A 96 -14.77 9.23 -4.91
C PRO A 96 -15.20 10.61 -4.39
N PHE A 97 -14.28 11.35 -3.74
CA PHE A 97 -14.50 12.70 -3.24
C PHE A 97 -13.16 13.44 -3.07
N HIS A 98 -13.25 14.75 -2.82
CA HIS A 98 -12.12 15.60 -2.47
C HIS A 98 -12.20 16.05 -1.03
N VAL A 99 -11.05 16.36 -0.44
CA VAL A 99 -10.94 16.95 0.90
C VAL A 99 -10.23 18.29 0.82
N VAL A 100 -10.63 19.21 1.68
CA VAL A 100 -10.02 20.54 1.77
C VAL A 100 -8.72 20.46 2.58
N ARG A 101 -7.69 21.15 2.09
CA ARG A 101 -6.38 21.25 2.70
C ARG A 101 -5.91 22.69 2.70
N ASP A 102 -5.39 23.10 3.83
CA ASP A 102 -4.66 24.34 3.98
C ASP A 102 -3.26 24.18 3.37
N VAL A 103 -2.96 24.93 2.33
CA VAL A 103 -1.66 24.98 1.68
C VAL A 103 -1.01 26.32 1.99
N ALA A 104 0.16 26.27 2.64
CA ALA A 104 0.94 27.47 2.89
C ALA A 104 1.58 27.94 1.57
N ILE A 105 1.19 29.12 1.10
CA ILE A 105 1.75 29.81 -0.05
C ILE A 105 2.41 31.09 0.48
N GLY A 106 3.70 31.03 0.77
CA GLY A 106 4.43 32.12 1.41
C GLY A 106 3.92 32.39 2.82
N GLU A 107 3.45 33.61 3.08
CA GLU A 107 2.85 34.00 4.38
C GLU A 107 1.33 33.76 4.43
N SER A 108 0.72 33.33 3.32
CA SER A 108 -0.72 33.08 3.23
C SER A 108 -1.03 31.58 3.31
N VAL A 109 -2.21 31.25 3.83
CA VAL A 109 -2.79 29.92 3.76
C VAL A 109 -3.91 29.98 2.74
N ASP A 110 -3.85 29.11 1.73
CA ASP A 110 -4.90 28.95 0.74
C ASP A 110 -5.57 27.58 0.91
N GLU A 111 -6.86 27.49 0.62
CA GLU A 111 -7.60 26.23 0.70
C GLU A 111 -7.57 25.53 -0.66
N MET A 112 -6.88 24.39 -0.71
CA MET A 112 -6.83 23.53 -1.89
C MET A 112 -7.67 22.26 -1.68
N ARG A 113 -8.53 21.95 -2.64
CA ARG A 113 -9.21 20.66 -2.70
C ARG A 113 -8.28 19.63 -3.31
N VAL A 114 -8.03 18.54 -2.59
CA VAL A 114 -7.19 17.43 -3.04
C VAL A 114 -7.98 16.12 -3.01
N PRO A 115 -7.76 15.19 -3.95
CA PRO A 115 -8.52 13.96 -4.00
C PRO A 115 -8.21 13.04 -2.82
N PHE A 116 -9.24 12.30 -2.39
CA PHE A 116 -9.07 11.11 -1.56
C PHE A 116 -8.77 9.92 -2.46
N ILE A 117 -7.61 9.30 -2.31
CA ILE A 117 -7.17 8.19 -3.16
C ILE A 117 -7.76 6.88 -2.63
N PHE A 118 -8.66 6.28 -3.41
CA PHE A 118 -9.30 5.01 -3.08
C PHE A 118 -8.82 3.93 -4.05
N PHE A 119 -7.98 2.99 -3.60
CA PHE A 119 -7.49 1.90 -4.42
C PHE A 119 -8.55 0.82 -4.60
N ASP A 120 -9.12 0.61 -5.79
CA ASP A 120 -10.11 -0.46 -6.02
C ASP A 120 -9.52 -1.85 -5.73
N PHE A 121 -8.28 -2.10 -6.15
CA PHE A 121 -7.55 -3.33 -5.90
C PHE A 121 -6.03 -3.08 -6.02
N LEU A 122 -5.25 -4.00 -5.46
CA LEU A 122 -3.80 -4.11 -5.59
C LEU A 122 -3.44 -5.40 -6.33
N GLY A 123 -2.45 -5.35 -7.21
CA GLY A 123 -2.13 -6.44 -8.13
C GLY A 123 -0.66 -6.78 -8.14
N ILE A 124 -0.37 -8.08 -8.09
CA ILE A 124 0.97 -8.64 -8.28
C ILE A 124 0.85 -9.79 -9.27
N ILE A 125 1.66 -9.77 -10.32
CA ILE A 125 1.89 -10.92 -11.19
C ILE A 125 3.34 -11.36 -10.99
N GLU A 126 3.52 -12.51 -10.35
CA GLU A 126 4.83 -13.15 -10.27
C GLU A 126 5.07 -13.98 -11.53
N VAL A 127 6.28 -13.87 -12.07
CA VAL A 127 6.73 -14.65 -13.22
C VAL A 127 7.81 -15.59 -12.70
N SER A 128 7.70 -16.88 -13.03
CA SER A 128 8.70 -17.84 -12.58
C SER A 128 10.04 -17.52 -13.25
N LYS A 129 11.17 -17.84 -12.61
CA LYS A 129 12.51 -17.55 -13.15
C LYS A 129 12.78 -18.19 -14.52
N THR A 130 11.96 -19.16 -14.93
CA THR A 130 12.08 -19.87 -16.21
C THR A 130 11.05 -19.43 -17.25
N ASP A 131 10.05 -18.65 -16.86
CA ASP A 131 8.99 -18.18 -17.76
C ASP A 131 9.22 -16.72 -18.13
N GLU A 132 8.78 -16.34 -19.32
CA GLU A 132 8.68 -14.93 -19.70
C GLU A 132 7.31 -14.38 -19.28
N LEU A 133 7.25 -13.09 -18.99
CA LEU A 133 5.98 -12.42 -18.75
C LEU A 133 5.13 -12.49 -20.01
N ASP A 134 3.95 -13.11 -19.92
CA ASP A 134 2.96 -13.02 -20.99
C ASP A 134 2.38 -11.59 -21.04
N PHE A 135 2.92 -10.78 -21.93
CA PHE A 135 2.46 -9.41 -22.13
C PHE A 135 1.02 -9.32 -22.67
N GLN A 136 0.41 -10.41 -23.15
CA GLN A 136 -1.01 -10.43 -23.56
C GLN A 136 -1.97 -10.44 -22.36
N LEU A 137 -1.52 -10.95 -21.21
CA LEU A 137 -2.32 -10.95 -19.98
C LEU A 137 -2.72 -9.52 -19.58
N ILE A 138 -1.84 -8.55 -19.75
CA ILE A 138 -2.05 -7.16 -19.34
C ILE A 138 -3.24 -6.50 -20.07
N PRO A 139 -3.28 -6.43 -21.42
CA PRO A 139 -4.44 -5.86 -22.11
C PRO A 139 -5.72 -6.67 -21.84
N GLU A 140 -5.64 -8.00 -21.70
CA GLU A 140 -6.79 -8.82 -21.34
C GLU A 140 -7.41 -8.43 -19.98
N LEU A 141 -6.56 -8.21 -18.97
CA LEU A 141 -6.97 -7.70 -17.66
C LEU A 141 -7.65 -6.33 -17.76
N VAL A 142 -7.09 -5.42 -18.56
CA VAL A 142 -7.70 -4.09 -18.78
C VAL A 142 -9.08 -4.21 -19.44
N PHE A 143 -9.22 -5.06 -20.45
CA PHE A 143 -10.51 -5.31 -21.10
C PHE A 143 -11.50 -6.01 -20.18
N GLU A 144 -11.02 -6.92 -19.33
CA GLU A 144 -11.84 -7.58 -18.32
C GLU A 144 -12.41 -6.58 -17.33
N LEU A 145 -11.59 -5.66 -16.81
CA LEU A 145 -12.03 -4.58 -15.93
C LEU A 145 -13.10 -3.70 -16.62
N ARG A 146 -12.92 -3.32 -17.88
CA ARG A 146 -13.97 -2.60 -18.63
C ARG A 146 -15.27 -3.40 -18.73
N ARG A 147 -15.20 -4.71 -19.05
CA ARG A 147 -16.38 -5.60 -19.08
C ARG A 147 -17.06 -5.75 -17.72
N ARG A 148 -16.31 -5.59 -16.63
CA ARG A 148 -16.82 -5.60 -15.24
C ARG A 148 -17.47 -4.27 -14.81
N GLY A 149 -17.51 -3.26 -15.70
CA GLY A 149 -18.20 -1.99 -15.48
C GLY A 149 -17.30 -0.88 -14.91
N PHE A 150 -15.98 -1.08 -14.89
CA PHE A 150 -15.04 -0.06 -14.44
C PHE A 150 -14.81 0.98 -15.54
N VAL A 151 -15.00 2.27 -15.21
CA VAL A 151 -14.71 3.39 -16.11
C VAL A 151 -13.26 3.80 -15.95
N ILE A 152 -12.40 3.22 -16.78
CA ILE A 152 -10.96 3.47 -16.77
C ILE A 152 -10.67 4.68 -17.65
N ASP A 153 -10.22 5.77 -17.03
CA ASP A 153 -9.98 7.04 -17.70
C ASP A 153 -8.55 7.16 -18.22
N LEU A 154 -7.57 6.57 -17.52
CA LEU A 154 -6.17 6.54 -17.96
C LEU A 154 -5.46 5.29 -17.48
N VAL A 155 -4.76 4.63 -18.40
CA VAL A 155 -3.86 3.52 -18.11
C VAL A 155 -2.43 3.98 -18.37
N THR A 156 -1.51 3.70 -17.45
CA THR A 156 -0.10 4.04 -17.62
C THR A 156 0.82 2.88 -17.34
N PHE A 157 2.01 2.96 -17.92
CA PHE A 157 3.04 1.94 -17.82
C PHE A 157 4.38 2.57 -17.54
N ASP A 158 5.19 1.93 -16.71
CA ASP A 158 6.63 2.22 -16.65
C ASP A 158 7.37 1.46 -17.78
N ARG A 159 8.49 2.02 -18.24
CA ARG A 159 9.46 1.45 -19.19
C ARG A 159 9.06 1.32 -20.67
N PHE A 160 10.04 0.93 -21.48
CA PHE A 160 9.98 0.89 -22.95
C PHE A 160 9.19 -0.30 -23.53
N GLN A 161 9.17 -1.44 -22.83
CA GLN A 161 8.47 -2.67 -23.26
C GLN A 161 6.94 -2.49 -23.34
N SER A 162 6.40 -1.46 -22.70
CA SER A 162 4.98 -1.09 -22.77
C SER A 162 4.47 -0.66 -24.16
N SER A 163 5.36 -0.40 -25.13
CA SER A 163 4.97 0.21 -26.41
C SER A 163 3.94 -0.63 -27.19
N TYR A 164 4.02 -1.95 -27.12
CA TYR A 164 3.07 -2.85 -27.79
C TYR A 164 1.70 -2.83 -27.11
N ILE A 165 1.66 -2.93 -25.78
CA ILE A 165 0.43 -2.87 -24.98
C ILE A 165 -0.28 -1.53 -25.18
N ILE A 166 0.49 -0.44 -25.17
CA ILE A 166 -0.04 0.91 -25.42
C ILE A 166 -0.75 0.96 -26.77
N GLN A 167 -0.15 0.46 -27.84
CA GLN A 167 -0.78 0.46 -29.16
C GLN A 167 -2.08 -0.35 -29.21
N ILE A 168 -2.15 -1.49 -28.50
CA ILE A 168 -3.39 -2.29 -28.42
C ILE A 168 -4.50 -1.49 -27.74
N LEU A 169 -4.20 -0.92 -26.57
CA LEU A 169 -5.19 -0.21 -25.77
C LEU A 169 -5.61 1.13 -26.43
N GLU A 170 -4.69 1.82 -27.11
CA GLU A 170 -4.99 3.03 -27.90
C GLU A 170 -5.93 2.73 -29.08
N ARG A 171 -5.77 1.59 -29.77
CA ARG A 171 -6.67 1.17 -30.86
C ARG A 171 -8.10 0.92 -30.37
N GLU A 172 -8.24 0.48 -29.12
CA GLU A 172 -9.53 0.33 -28.42
C GLU A 172 -10.08 1.64 -27.83
N GLY A 173 -9.47 2.77 -28.21
CA GLY A 173 -9.93 4.12 -27.86
C GLY A 173 -9.66 4.53 -26.42
N MET A 174 -8.73 3.86 -25.72
CA MET A 174 -8.39 4.18 -24.34
C MET A 174 -7.35 5.30 -24.27
N HIS A 175 -7.39 6.11 -23.21
CA HIS A 175 -6.28 7.01 -22.90
C HIS A 175 -5.17 6.20 -22.23
N VAL A 176 -4.01 6.17 -22.88
CA VAL A 176 -2.87 5.38 -22.42
C VAL A 176 -1.58 6.17 -22.55
N GLY A 177 -0.65 6.00 -21.62
CA GLY A 177 0.64 6.67 -21.71
C GLY A 177 1.76 5.95 -20.98
N LYS A 178 2.99 6.42 -21.24
CA LYS A 178 4.15 6.06 -20.43
C LYS A 178 4.25 7.04 -19.27
N LEU A 179 4.51 6.54 -18.08
CA LEU A 179 4.79 7.31 -16.88
C LEU A 179 5.92 6.59 -16.15
N SER A 180 7.09 7.22 -16.07
CA SER A 180 8.20 6.64 -15.31
C SER A 180 8.10 7.04 -13.86
N ILE A 181 8.10 6.07 -12.95
CA ILE A 181 7.97 6.29 -11.52
C ILE A 181 9.33 6.65 -10.92
N ASP A 182 10.37 5.91 -11.28
CA ASP A 182 11.76 6.17 -10.83
C ASP A 182 12.29 7.53 -11.28
N ARG A 183 11.87 7.95 -12.48
CA ARG A 183 12.28 9.21 -13.11
C ARG A 183 11.06 9.94 -13.61
N THR A 184 10.22 10.39 -12.67
CA THR A 184 9.02 11.18 -12.97
C THR A 184 9.43 12.55 -13.53
N ALA A 185 9.85 12.60 -14.79
CA ALA A 185 10.28 13.82 -15.48
C ALA A 185 9.07 14.61 -16.02
N TYR A 186 7.92 13.94 -16.12
CA TYR A 186 6.68 14.53 -16.57
C TYR A 186 5.49 13.83 -15.93
N LYS A 187 4.39 14.55 -15.81
CA LYS A 187 3.05 14.03 -15.51
C LYS A 187 2.18 13.99 -16.76
N LEU A 188 1.21 13.08 -16.76
CA LEU A 188 0.19 12.99 -17.80
C LEU A 188 -1.06 13.72 -17.32
N VAL A 189 -1.54 14.68 -18.12
CA VAL A 189 -2.77 15.42 -17.88
C VAL A 189 -3.74 15.18 -19.03
N ILE A 190 -4.95 14.75 -18.73
CA ILE A 190 -6.04 14.56 -19.68
C ILE A 190 -6.73 15.91 -19.85
N GLU A 191 -6.65 16.46 -21.06
CA GLU A 191 -7.21 17.77 -21.37
C GLU A 191 -8.31 17.67 -22.41
N LYS A 192 -9.38 18.44 -22.15
CA LYS A 192 -10.47 18.61 -23.09
C LYS A 192 -10.00 19.44 -24.27
N GLN A 193 -10.05 18.87 -25.47
CA GLN A 193 -9.81 19.62 -26.70
C GLN A 193 -11.07 20.34 -27.13
N LEU A 194 -10.95 21.65 -27.34
CA LEU A 194 -12.04 22.49 -27.84
C LEU A 194 -11.81 22.87 -29.31
N THR A 195 -12.89 23.00 -30.08
CA THR A 195 -12.87 23.60 -31.41
C THR A 195 -12.70 25.12 -31.30
N SER A 196 -12.45 25.80 -32.43
CA SER A 196 -12.43 27.27 -32.48
C SER A 196 -13.77 27.92 -32.08
N LYS A 197 -14.85 27.13 -32.03
CA LYS A 197 -16.18 27.55 -31.57
C LYS A 197 -16.47 27.18 -30.11
N GLY A 198 -15.51 26.61 -29.38
CA GLY A 198 -15.66 26.19 -27.99
C GLY A 198 -16.35 24.83 -27.80
N GLU A 199 -16.59 24.06 -28.87
CA GLU A 199 -17.21 22.74 -28.80
C GLU A 199 -16.19 21.66 -28.46
N THR A 200 -16.62 20.60 -27.78
CA THR A 200 -15.72 19.48 -27.42
C THR A 200 -15.34 18.69 -28.67
N LYS A 201 -14.07 18.71 -29.05
CA LYS A 201 -13.51 17.91 -30.15
C LYS A 201 -13.10 16.51 -29.68
N GLY A 202 -12.72 16.39 -28.42
CA GLY A 202 -12.26 15.14 -27.81
C GLY A 202 -11.40 15.40 -26.58
N TRP A 203 -10.68 14.37 -26.15
CA TRP A 203 -9.74 14.45 -25.04
C TRP A 203 -8.34 14.10 -25.55
N LYS A 204 -7.31 14.73 -24.99
CA LYS A 204 -5.92 14.47 -25.35
C LYS A 204 -5.06 14.41 -24.10
N ILE A 205 -4.12 13.48 -24.08
CA ILE A 205 -3.07 13.42 -23.06
C ILE A 205 -1.97 14.43 -23.39
N ARG A 206 -1.68 15.32 -22.45
CA ARG A 206 -0.53 16.23 -22.48
C ARG A 206 0.52 15.79 -21.47
N ARG A 207 1.79 15.82 -21.87
CA ARG A 207 2.94 15.64 -20.97
C ARG A 207 3.34 16.99 -20.40
N VAL A 208 3.36 17.10 -19.07
CA VAL A 208 3.75 18.32 -18.36
C VAL A 208 5.00 18.04 -17.56
N SER A 209 6.06 18.82 -17.75
CA SER A 209 7.30 18.67 -17.00
C SER A 209 7.05 18.79 -15.49
N THR A 210 7.74 17.96 -14.71
CA THR A 210 7.80 18.07 -13.23
C THR A 210 8.99 18.91 -12.76
N GLU A 211 9.67 19.59 -13.67
CA GLU A 211 10.86 20.41 -13.36
C GLU A 211 11.97 19.62 -12.64
N ARG A 212 12.09 18.32 -12.96
CA ARG A 212 13.07 17.36 -12.40
C ARG A 212 12.76 16.89 -10.97
N GLN A 213 11.52 16.99 -10.53
CA GLN A 213 11.07 16.35 -9.29
C GLN A 213 10.81 14.85 -9.52
N TYR A 214 11.89 14.06 -9.56
CA TYR A 214 11.84 12.67 -10.02
C TYR A 214 11.07 11.71 -9.11
N SER A 215 10.94 12.01 -7.81
CA SER A 215 10.19 11.20 -6.85
C SER A 215 8.72 11.62 -6.68
N ASP A 216 8.22 12.53 -7.53
CA ASP A 216 6.87 13.08 -7.43
C ASP A 216 5.77 12.04 -7.27
N ALA A 217 5.83 10.94 -8.03
CA ALA A 217 4.83 9.88 -7.94
C ALA A 217 4.81 9.21 -6.55
N HIS A 218 5.98 8.84 -6.02
CA HIS A 218 6.08 8.27 -4.68
C HIS A 218 5.76 9.29 -3.59
N GLN A 219 6.13 10.56 -3.76
CA GLN A 219 5.79 11.63 -2.81
C GLN A 219 4.29 11.89 -2.78
N ALA A 220 3.61 11.87 -3.93
CA ALA A 220 2.16 11.98 -4.01
C ALA A 220 1.45 10.85 -3.25
N LEU A 221 1.86 9.60 -3.47
CA LEU A 221 1.35 8.45 -2.71
C LEU A 221 1.60 8.63 -1.21
N LYS A 222 2.85 8.95 -0.82
CA LYS A 222 3.21 9.15 0.58
C LYS A 222 2.44 10.28 1.24
N ALA A 223 2.26 11.42 0.57
CA ALA A 223 1.46 12.54 1.06
C ALA A 223 0.01 12.11 1.27
N SER A 224 -0.60 11.40 0.31
CA SER A 224 -1.96 10.89 0.45
C SER A 224 -2.13 9.98 1.67
N ILE A 225 -1.15 9.12 1.96
CA ILE A 225 -1.16 8.24 3.14
C ILE A 225 -0.98 9.03 4.43
N TYR A 226 0.01 9.92 4.47
CA TYR A 226 0.37 10.69 5.67
C TYR A 226 -0.70 11.69 6.09
N GLU A 227 -1.49 12.13 5.13
CA GLU A 227 -2.60 13.04 5.34
C GLU A 227 -3.93 12.31 5.49
N GLU A 228 -3.94 10.97 5.62
CA GLU A 228 -5.15 10.17 5.82
C GLU A 228 -6.17 10.34 4.69
N ARG A 229 -5.66 10.50 3.46
CA ARG A 229 -6.43 10.64 2.21
C ARG A 229 -6.22 9.44 1.29
N CYS A 230 -5.98 8.27 1.87
CA CYS A 230 -5.71 7.05 1.14
C CYS A 230 -6.45 5.89 1.79
N SER A 231 -7.14 5.08 0.98
CA SER A 231 -7.71 3.79 1.38
C SER A 231 -7.15 2.69 0.48
N VAL A 232 -6.55 1.69 1.12
CA VAL A 232 -5.93 0.52 0.52
C VAL A 232 -6.73 -0.70 0.97
N PRO A 233 -7.20 -1.59 0.08
CA PRO A 233 -7.94 -2.77 0.51
C PRO A 233 -7.04 -3.69 1.34
N ALA A 234 -7.60 -4.37 2.33
CA ALA A 234 -6.95 -5.48 3.01
C ALA A 234 -6.65 -6.60 2.02
N TRP A 235 -5.71 -7.48 2.35
CA TRP A 235 -5.31 -8.59 1.49
C TRP A 235 -5.16 -9.86 2.32
N GLN A 236 -6.26 -10.28 2.93
CA GLN A 236 -6.31 -11.42 3.85
C GLN A 236 -5.91 -12.73 3.17
N ASP A 237 -6.24 -12.87 1.88
CA ASP A 237 -5.85 -14.03 1.08
C ASP A 237 -4.32 -14.18 0.98
N TRP A 238 -3.57 -13.06 0.96
CA TRP A 238 -2.11 -13.10 0.98
C TRP A 238 -1.58 -13.69 2.28
N VAL A 239 -2.06 -13.16 3.41
CA VAL A 239 -1.68 -13.56 4.76
C VAL A 239 -1.90 -15.05 4.97
N THR A 240 -3.05 -15.55 4.49
CA THR A 240 -3.43 -16.96 4.63
C THR A 240 -2.55 -17.89 3.77
N ARG A 241 -2.16 -17.45 2.57
CA ARG A 241 -1.38 -18.26 1.62
C ARG A 241 0.13 -18.17 1.83
N HIS A 242 0.61 -17.17 2.58
CA HIS A 242 2.01 -17.00 2.95
C HIS A 242 2.17 -16.91 4.46
N PRO A 243 1.98 -18.02 5.21
CA PRO A 243 2.09 -18.00 6.67
C PRO A 243 3.47 -17.54 7.16
N GLY A 244 4.53 -17.76 6.37
CA GLY A 244 5.88 -17.28 6.67
C GLY A 244 6.15 -15.80 6.34
N ASP A 245 5.23 -15.12 5.64
CA ASP A 245 5.26 -13.68 5.39
C ASP A 245 3.83 -13.11 5.47
N PRO A 246 3.26 -13.06 6.70
CA PRO A 246 1.88 -12.66 6.92
C PRO A 246 1.68 -11.15 6.74
N GLN A 247 2.74 -10.41 6.39
CA GLN A 247 2.65 -8.98 6.26
C GLN A 247 1.90 -8.63 4.98
N HIS A 248 0.99 -7.65 5.09
CA HIS A 248 0.31 -7.09 3.94
C HIS A 248 1.32 -6.62 2.89
N PRO A 249 1.22 -7.02 1.60
CA PRO A 249 2.25 -6.75 0.59
C PRO A 249 2.64 -5.27 0.46
N PHE A 250 1.65 -4.37 0.49
CA PHE A 250 1.91 -2.93 0.51
C PHE A 250 2.76 -2.48 1.72
N ILE A 251 2.53 -3.06 2.91
CA ILE A 251 3.32 -2.74 4.10
C ILE A 251 4.74 -3.30 3.96
N ALA A 252 4.88 -4.54 3.49
CA ALA A 252 6.17 -5.18 3.29
C ALA A 252 7.06 -4.35 2.35
N GLU A 253 6.53 -3.90 1.21
CA GLU A 253 7.27 -3.04 0.28
C GLU A 253 7.51 -1.64 0.85
N ALA A 254 6.54 -1.05 1.55
CA ALA A 254 6.72 0.27 2.16
C ALA A 254 7.80 0.28 3.26
N LEU A 255 7.98 -0.81 4.00
CA LEU A 255 9.04 -0.98 4.99
C LEU A 255 10.43 -1.17 4.35
N GLY A 256 10.46 -1.78 3.16
CA GLY A 256 11.68 -1.97 2.36
C GLY A 256 12.07 -0.76 1.51
N ALA A 257 11.16 0.21 1.33
CA ALA A 257 11.39 1.40 0.51
C ALA A 257 12.37 2.39 1.17
N GLU A 258 13.39 2.77 0.41
CA GLU A 258 14.47 3.66 0.82
C GLU A 258 14.56 4.89 -0.08
N MET A 259 15.08 5.99 0.48
CA MET A 259 15.56 7.10 -0.34
C MET A 259 16.90 6.71 -0.98
N GLY A 260 16.87 6.50 -2.30
CA GLY A 260 18.05 6.20 -3.11
C GLY A 260 18.86 7.46 -3.47
N ALA A 261 19.89 7.26 -4.30
CA ALA A 261 20.68 8.34 -4.85
C ALA A 261 19.83 9.26 -5.75
N ALA A 262 20.22 10.54 -5.90
CA ALA A 262 19.51 11.51 -6.73
C ALA A 262 18.01 11.75 -6.37
N SER A 263 17.64 11.51 -5.11
CA SER A 263 16.27 11.67 -4.60
C SER A 263 15.23 10.75 -5.24
N THR A 264 15.65 9.62 -5.81
CA THR A 264 14.74 8.53 -6.21
C THR A 264 14.32 7.71 -5.00
N VAL A 265 13.23 6.97 -5.14
CA VAL A 265 12.87 5.93 -4.17
C VAL A 265 13.40 4.62 -4.74
N ASP A 266 14.08 3.85 -3.90
CA ASP A 266 14.66 2.55 -4.24
C ASP A 266 14.26 1.56 -3.13
N HIS A 267 14.72 0.32 -3.21
CA HIS A 267 14.44 -0.70 -2.21
C HIS A 267 15.73 -1.25 -1.59
N SER A 268 15.65 -1.72 -0.35
CA SER A 268 16.74 -2.49 0.25
C SER A 268 17.03 -3.75 -0.59
N PRO A 269 18.24 -4.34 -0.52
CA PRO A 269 18.59 -5.54 -1.28
C PRO A 269 17.68 -6.76 -1.03
N PHE A 270 16.91 -6.75 0.07
CA PHE A 270 16.06 -7.85 0.50
C PHE A 270 14.56 -7.57 0.30
N SER A 271 14.21 -6.41 -0.25
CA SER A 271 12.82 -6.01 -0.48
C SER A 271 12.53 -5.79 -1.97
N LYS A 272 11.25 -5.63 -2.28
CA LYS A 272 10.74 -5.27 -3.60
C LYS A 272 9.95 -3.96 -3.50
N ILE A 273 9.75 -3.28 -4.63
CA ILE A 273 8.95 -2.04 -4.69
C ILE A 273 7.97 -2.03 -5.85
N ASP A 274 7.86 -3.12 -6.60
CA ASP A 274 7.07 -3.16 -7.85
C ASP A 274 5.59 -2.84 -7.59
N LEU A 275 4.99 -3.38 -6.51
CA LEU A 275 3.60 -3.07 -6.15
C LEU A 275 3.47 -1.61 -5.72
N LEU A 276 4.40 -1.11 -4.92
CA LEU A 276 4.40 0.26 -4.41
C LEU A 276 4.59 1.29 -5.53
N SER A 277 5.39 0.98 -6.55
CA SER A 277 5.52 1.74 -7.79
C SER A 277 4.23 1.69 -8.62
N GLY A 278 3.63 0.51 -8.73
CA GLY A 278 2.26 0.28 -9.22
C GLY A 278 1.26 1.26 -8.59
N MET A 279 1.25 1.32 -7.26
CA MET A 279 0.40 2.20 -6.47
C MET A 279 0.74 3.68 -6.68
N ALA A 280 2.02 4.03 -6.70
CA ALA A 280 2.49 5.40 -6.86
C ALA A 280 2.06 5.99 -8.21
N GLY A 281 2.20 5.23 -9.29
CA GLY A 281 1.75 5.67 -10.61
C GLY A 281 0.24 5.86 -10.70
N ALA A 282 -0.55 4.93 -10.14
CA ALA A 282 -2.00 5.04 -10.13
C ALA A 282 -2.46 6.27 -9.32
N ALA A 283 -1.95 6.43 -8.10
CA ALA A 283 -2.24 7.58 -7.24
C ALA A 283 -1.81 8.91 -7.88
N TYR A 284 -0.65 8.96 -8.53
CA TYR A 284 -0.16 10.16 -9.19
C TYR A 284 -1.04 10.57 -10.37
N ASN A 285 -1.48 9.61 -11.19
CA ASN A 285 -2.44 9.89 -12.24
C ASN A 285 -3.77 10.38 -11.68
N CYS A 286 -4.28 9.74 -10.63
CA CYS A 286 -5.51 10.14 -9.96
C CYS A 286 -5.40 11.56 -9.41
N GLN A 287 -4.30 11.89 -8.73
CA GLN A 287 -4.08 13.21 -8.15
C GLN A 287 -4.07 14.34 -9.20
N ASN A 288 -3.60 14.05 -10.40
CA ASN A 288 -3.46 15.06 -11.46
C ASN A 288 -4.65 15.12 -12.43
N ASN A 289 -5.54 14.12 -12.43
CA ASN A 289 -6.59 13.99 -13.44
C ASN A 289 -7.99 13.80 -12.88
N ALA A 290 -8.13 13.42 -11.61
CA ALA A 290 -9.45 13.24 -11.01
C ALA A 290 -10.24 14.55 -11.07
N PRO A 291 -11.47 14.54 -11.64
CA PRO A 291 -12.33 15.70 -11.58
C PRO A 291 -12.77 15.91 -10.13
N ASP A 292 -13.01 17.16 -9.74
CA ASP A 292 -13.56 17.47 -8.43
C ASP A 292 -15.01 16.94 -8.34
N MET A 293 -15.15 15.80 -7.66
CA MET A 293 -16.44 15.14 -7.45
C MET A 293 -17.23 15.73 -6.26
N GLY A 294 -16.75 16.83 -5.66
CA GLY A 294 -17.37 17.42 -4.49
C GLY A 294 -16.89 16.81 -3.18
N ASP A 295 -17.58 17.16 -2.09
CA ASP A 295 -17.23 16.76 -0.73
C ASP A 295 -17.52 15.29 -0.46
N ARG A 296 -16.91 14.76 0.61
CA ARG A 296 -17.20 13.43 1.13
C ARG A 296 -18.72 13.23 1.33
N PRO A 297 -19.35 12.19 0.74
CA PRO A 297 -20.76 11.89 0.98
C PRO A 297 -21.05 11.66 2.47
N ARG A 298 -22.19 12.17 2.97
CA ARG A 298 -22.58 12.04 4.40
C ARG A 298 -22.80 10.59 4.84
N ASP A 299 -23.13 9.72 3.89
CA ASP A 299 -23.42 8.30 4.02
C ASP A 299 -22.21 7.41 3.67
N TRP A 300 -21.08 8.00 3.26
CA TRP A 300 -19.80 7.30 3.18
C TRP A 300 -19.41 6.92 4.61
N GLN A 301 -19.87 5.73 5.02
CA GLN A 301 -19.89 5.27 6.39
C GLN A 301 -18.58 5.60 7.10
N THR A 302 -18.74 6.12 8.30
CA THR A 302 -17.74 6.24 9.34
C THR A 302 -17.31 4.87 9.86
N ASN A 303 -17.08 3.91 8.97
CA ASN A 303 -15.99 2.97 9.18
C ASN A 303 -14.69 3.75 8.86
N ALA A 304 -14.50 4.85 9.60
CA ALA A 304 -13.15 5.19 9.98
C ALA A 304 -12.57 3.90 10.58
N PRO A 305 -11.28 3.61 10.36
CA PRO A 305 -10.64 2.51 11.05
C PRO A 305 -11.04 2.63 12.50
N MET A 306 -11.61 1.57 13.08
CA MET A 306 -11.79 1.45 14.51
C MET A 306 -10.55 2.12 15.14
N ASN A 307 -10.77 3.14 15.98
CA ASN A 307 -9.70 4.00 16.51
C ASN A 307 -8.45 3.12 16.74
N PRO A 308 -7.28 3.42 16.15
CA PRO A 308 -6.09 2.59 16.36
C PRO A 308 -5.79 2.39 17.85
N GLN A 309 -6.16 3.37 18.70
CA GLN A 309 -6.18 3.20 20.15
C GLN A 309 -7.26 2.24 20.63
N SER A 310 -8.49 2.22 20.10
CA SER A 310 -9.52 1.26 20.52
C SER A 310 -9.20 -0.18 20.13
N ILE A 311 -8.65 -0.44 18.93
CA ILE A 311 -8.14 -1.78 18.57
C ILE A 311 -6.94 -2.14 19.44
N HIS A 312 -6.03 -1.20 19.70
CA HIS A 312 -4.88 -1.45 20.55
C HIS A 312 -5.28 -1.69 22.01
N GLU A 313 -6.24 -0.93 22.55
CA GLU A 313 -6.78 -1.04 23.91
C GLU A 313 -7.61 -2.31 24.07
N GLU A 314 -8.42 -2.67 23.08
CA GLU A 314 -9.17 -3.94 23.08
C GLU A 314 -8.22 -5.15 22.97
N ARG A 315 -7.16 -5.05 22.16
CA ARG A 315 -6.11 -6.08 22.09
C ARG A 315 -5.30 -6.18 23.37
N LEU A 316 -4.97 -5.06 24.01
CA LEU A 316 -4.28 -5.02 25.31
C LEU A 316 -5.18 -5.55 26.44
N ALA A 317 -6.48 -5.25 26.42
CA ALA A 317 -7.45 -5.76 27.38
C ALA A 317 -7.64 -7.28 27.23
N ASN A 318 -7.72 -7.77 25.99
CA ASN A 318 -7.80 -9.20 25.71
C ASN A 318 -6.50 -9.93 26.10
N LEU A 319 -5.33 -9.35 25.83
CA LEU A 319 -4.04 -9.89 26.27
C LEU A 319 -3.92 -9.91 27.80
N ALA A 320 -4.35 -8.85 28.49
CA ALA A 320 -4.34 -8.80 29.95
C ALA A 320 -5.30 -9.83 30.58
N ALA A 321 -6.48 -10.03 29.98
CA ALA A 321 -7.44 -11.04 30.41
C ALA A 321 -6.90 -12.47 30.21
N ILE A 322 -6.25 -12.74 29.07
CA ILE A 322 -5.60 -14.03 28.80
C ILE A 322 -4.43 -14.26 29.76
N GLN A 323 -3.57 -13.26 29.99
CA GLN A 323 -2.47 -13.35 30.95
C GLN A 323 -2.95 -13.55 32.39
N SER A 324 -4.10 -12.99 32.77
CA SER A 324 -4.74 -13.22 34.07
C SER A 324 -5.30 -14.64 34.18
N ALA A 325 -5.92 -15.15 33.11
CA ALA A 325 -6.43 -16.52 33.06
C ALA A 325 -5.30 -17.56 33.08
N LEU A 326 -4.22 -17.33 32.33
CA LEU A 326 -3.05 -18.21 32.25
C LEU A 326 -2.30 -18.32 33.57
N ARG A 327 -2.30 -17.27 34.41
CA ARG A 327 -1.72 -17.31 35.77
C ARG A 327 -2.40 -18.30 36.72
N ASN A 328 -3.62 -18.74 36.42
CA ASN A 328 -4.40 -19.67 37.24
C ASN A 328 -4.57 -21.04 36.60
N VAL A 329 -3.81 -21.34 35.54
CA VAL A 329 -3.86 -22.63 34.84
C VAL A 329 -3.09 -23.67 35.64
N SER A 330 -3.76 -24.78 35.95
CA SER A 330 -3.19 -25.90 36.73
C SER A 330 -3.10 -27.21 35.94
N SER A 331 -3.54 -27.22 34.69
CA SER A 331 -3.52 -28.41 33.82
C SER A 331 -3.49 -28.03 32.33
N ILE A 332 -2.97 -28.95 31.51
CA ILE A 332 -2.90 -28.82 30.04
C ILE A 332 -4.29 -28.65 29.42
N ASP A 333 -5.31 -29.34 29.95
CA ASP A 333 -6.67 -29.24 29.41
C ASP A 333 -7.30 -27.85 29.68
N GLN A 334 -6.99 -27.24 30.83
CA GLN A 334 -7.39 -25.86 31.13
C GLN A 334 -6.68 -24.85 30.23
N PHE A 335 -5.38 -25.06 29.98
CA PHE A 335 -4.63 -24.26 29.02
C PHE A 335 -5.27 -24.32 27.63
N GLN A 336 -5.54 -25.53 27.14
CA GLN A 336 -6.16 -25.75 25.83
C GLN A 336 -7.59 -25.21 25.75
N ALA A 337 -8.36 -25.23 26.83
CA ALA A 337 -9.71 -24.63 26.86
C ALA A 337 -9.67 -23.09 26.81
N ILE A 338 -8.74 -22.46 27.53
CA ILE A 338 -8.52 -21.00 27.48
C ILE A 338 -8.05 -20.60 26.07
N MET A 339 -7.12 -21.37 25.50
CA MET A 339 -6.63 -21.18 24.14
C MET A 339 -7.65 -21.63 23.07
N GLY A 340 -8.65 -22.43 23.38
CA GLY A 340 -9.71 -22.83 22.43
C GLY A 340 -10.88 -21.86 22.39
N SER A 341 -11.11 -21.11 23.47
CA SER A 341 -12.22 -20.14 23.61
C SER A 341 -11.88 -18.74 23.13
N ALA A 342 -10.60 -18.38 23.02
CA ALA A 342 -10.19 -17.18 22.30
C ALA A 342 -10.39 -17.41 20.80
N ARG A 343 -10.91 -16.43 20.06
CA ARG A 343 -11.10 -16.53 18.61
C ARG A 343 -9.73 -16.50 17.92
N PHE A 344 -9.10 -17.65 17.73
CA PHE A 344 -7.78 -17.80 17.09
C PHE A 344 -7.80 -17.75 15.55
N SER A 345 -8.96 -17.56 14.92
CA SER A 345 -9.05 -17.36 13.45
C SER A 345 -8.48 -16.02 12.95
N GLU A 346 -7.96 -15.17 13.86
CA GLU A 346 -7.38 -13.85 13.55
C GLU A 346 -5.90 -13.73 13.95
N TRP A 347 -5.23 -14.82 14.32
CA TRP A 347 -3.85 -14.79 14.79
C TRP A 347 -2.96 -15.64 13.86
N GLY A 348 -2.29 -14.97 12.92
CA GLY A 348 -1.11 -15.52 12.26
C GLY A 348 -0.01 -15.76 13.29
N ASP A 349 0.70 -16.88 13.12
CA ASP A 349 1.74 -17.48 13.97
C ASP A 349 2.30 -16.63 15.12
N VAL A 350 2.04 -17.10 16.35
CA VAL A 350 2.67 -16.60 17.58
C VAL A 350 3.88 -17.47 17.90
N ASP A 351 4.98 -17.28 17.16
CA ASP A 351 6.30 -17.70 17.64
C ASP A 351 6.85 -16.60 18.56
N THR A 352 6.65 -16.79 19.87
CA THR A 352 7.52 -16.44 21.02
C THR A 352 6.68 -16.23 22.28
N PHE A 353 6.64 -17.25 23.14
CA PHE A 353 6.28 -17.13 24.55
C PHE A 353 7.58 -17.02 25.36
N GLU A 354 7.83 -15.88 26.00
CA GLU A 354 8.74 -15.82 27.15
C GLU A 354 7.89 -15.72 28.43
N LEU A 355 7.90 -16.80 29.20
CA LEU A 355 7.52 -16.82 30.61
C LEU A 355 8.59 -16.06 31.39
N GLU A 356 8.20 -15.01 32.11
CA GLU A 356 9.07 -14.41 33.12
C GLU A 356 9.52 -15.49 34.12
N ARG A 357 10.82 -15.53 34.40
CA ARG A 357 11.39 -16.32 35.50
C ARG A 357 10.78 -15.86 36.82
N SER A 358 9.76 -16.56 37.31
CA SER A 358 9.58 -16.77 38.76
C SER A 358 10.13 -18.15 39.10
N GLU A 359 10.69 -18.31 40.29
CA GLU A 359 11.36 -19.53 40.77
C GLU A 359 10.42 -20.75 40.94
N ASP A 360 9.16 -20.65 40.50
CA ASP A 360 8.11 -21.68 40.60
C ASP A 360 7.56 -22.08 39.21
N ASN A 361 8.42 -22.33 38.21
CA ASN A 361 7.95 -22.85 36.92
C ASN A 361 7.90 -24.40 36.94
N PRO A 362 6.71 -25.04 36.99
CA PRO A 362 6.57 -26.49 37.04
C PRO A 362 6.94 -27.21 35.73
N PHE A 363 7.29 -26.47 34.66
CA PHE A 363 7.64 -27.04 33.35
C PHE A 363 9.14 -27.24 33.14
N ALA A 364 9.98 -26.94 34.14
CA ALA A 364 11.43 -27.10 34.03
C ALA A 364 11.90 -28.57 33.87
N GLU A 365 11.10 -29.56 34.26
CA GLU A 365 11.47 -30.99 34.15
C GLU A 365 11.21 -31.61 32.76
N LEU A 366 10.60 -30.87 31.82
CA LEU A 366 10.26 -31.40 30.49
C LEU A 366 11.30 -31.12 29.39
N GLY A 367 12.42 -30.46 29.71
CA GLY A 367 13.62 -30.43 28.88
C GLY A 367 13.42 -29.92 27.43
N ILE A 368 12.95 -28.68 27.28
CA ILE A 368 13.05 -27.90 26.03
C ILE A 368 13.81 -26.61 26.33
#